data_AF-A0A820R7E9-F1
#
_entry.id   AF-A0A820R7E9-F1
#
_cell.length_a   1.000
_cell.length_b   1.000
_cell.length_c   1.000
_cell.angle_alpha   90.00
_cell.angle_beta   90.00
_cell.angle_gamma   90.00
#
_symmetry.space_group_name_H-M   'P 1'
#
loop_
_entity.id
_entity.type
_entity.pdbx_description
1 polymer ?
#
loop_
_entity_poly.entity_id
_entity_poly.type
_entity_poly.pdbx_seq_one_letter_code
_entity_poly.pdbx_strand_id
1 'polypeptide(L)' 'NKPTVLHIGALFNYDKTLINHGQRDLQAAQMATDDINHRYQEIFNGRYILNLLSNNTRCDPVYAVDAFFHAIFRRP' A
#
# COMPACT_ATOMS: atom_id res chain seq x y z
N ASN A 1 22.78 5.13 10.27
CA ASN A 1 21.67 6.00 9.83
C ASN A 1 20.40 5.18 9.76
N LYS A 2 19.32 5.62 10.40
CA LYS A 2 18.00 4.97 10.29
C LYS A 2 17.49 5.19 8.86
N PRO A 3 16.96 4.16 8.16
CA PRO A 3 16.42 4.32 6.82
C PRO A 3 15.20 5.26 6.84
N THR A 4 15.04 6.03 5.77
CA THR A 4 13.87 6.88 5.54
C THR A 4 12.72 6.02 5.01
N VAL A 5 11.51 6.23 5.53
CA VAL A 5 10.32 5.50 5.08
C VAL A 5 9.74 6.19 3.84
N LEU A 6 9.57 5.44 2.75
CA LEU A 6 8.83 5.85 1.57
C LEU A 6 7.43 5.24 1.61
N HIS A 7 6.42 6.10 1.61
CA HIS A 7 5.03 5.66 1.67
C HIS A 7 4.47 5.45 0.26
N ILE A 8 3.86 4.29 0.02
CA ILE A 8 3.17 3.96 -1.22
C ILE A 8 1.68 3.85 -0.90
N GLY A 9 0.88 4.78 -1.43
CA GLY A 9 -0.58 4.72 -1.31
C GLY A 9 -1.19 3.77 -2.34
N ALA A 10 -2.12 2.92 -1.90
CA ALA A 10 -2.82 1.98 -2.76
C ALA A 10 -4.33 1.92 -2.43
N LEU A 11 -5.13 1.78 -3.49
CA LEU A 11 -6.58 1.65 -3.42
C LEU A 11 -6.98 0.28 -3.95
N PHE A 12 -7.60 -0.55 -3.11
CA PHE A 12 -8.03 -1.90 -3.47
C PHE A 12 -9.52 -2.09 -3.16
N ASN A 13 -10.20 -2.94 -3.92
CA ASN A 13 -11.52 -3.43 -3.52
C ASN A 13 -11.36 -4.83 -2.90
N TYR A 14 -11.43 -4.92 -1.58
CA TYR A 14 -11.38 -6.20 -0.87
C TYR A 14 -12.68 -6.55 -0.13
N ASP A 15 -13.80 -5.93 -0.55
CA ASP A 15 -15.14 -6.37 -0.12
C ASP A 15 -15.53 -7.67 -0.81
N LYS A 16 -16.19 -8.56 -0.06
CA LYS A 16 -16.51 -9.94 -0.48
C LYS A 16 -17.57 -10.06 -1.58
N THR A 17 -18.13 -8.95 -2.06
CA THR A 17 -19.37 -8.94 -2.86
C THR A 17 -19.12 -9.05 -4.37
N LEU A 18 -17.92 -8.70 -4.84
CA LEU A 18 -17.51 -8.77 -6.24
C LEU A 18 -16.09 -9.33 -6.27
N ILE A 19 -15.96 -10.61 -6.65
CA ILE A 19 -14.73 -11.37 -6.91
C ILE A 19 -13.48 -10.89 -6.13
N ASN A 20 -13.01 -11.71 -5.19
CA ASN A 20 -11.97 -11.42 -4.19
C ASN A 20 -10.54 -11.13 -4.72
N HIS A 21 -10.40 -10.43 -5.84
CA HIS A 21 -9.14 -10.03 -6.46
C HIS A 21 -8.39 -9.04 -5.58
N GLY A 22 -9.05 -8.00 -5.05
CA GLY A 22 -8.33 -6.98 -4.29
C GLY A 22 -7.72 -7.47 -2.98
N GLN A 23 -8.27 -8.53 -2.34
CA GLN A 23 -7.60 -9.14 -1.18
C GLN A 23 -6.34 -9.90 -1.61
N ARG A 24 -6.39 -10.60 -2.74
CA ARG A 24 -5.23 -11.32 -3.29
C ARG A 24 -4.15 -10.35 -3.77
N ASP A 25 -4.55 -9.26 -4.42
CA ASP A 25 -3.65 -8.22 -4.90
C ASP A 25 -3.00 -7.47 -3.73
N LEU A 26 -3.75 -7.17 -2.66
CA LEU A 26 -3.20 -6.61 -1.42
C LEU A 26 -2.16 -7.56 -0.80
N GLN A 27 -2.46 -8.86 -0.71
CA GLN A 27 -1.50 -9.85 -0.21
C GLN A 27 -0.24 -9.92 -1.07
N ALA A 28 -0.39 -9.91 -2.40
CA ALA A 28 0.74 -9.90 -3.33
C ALA A 28 1.60 -8.64 -3.18
N ALA A 29 0.97 -7.46 -3.08
CA ALA A 29 1.66 -6.20 -2.86
C ALA A 29 2.41 -6.17 -1.52
N GLN A 30 1.82 -6.75 -0.46
CA GLN A 30 2.47 -6.86 0.84
C GLN A 30 3.69 -7.77 0.78
N MET A 31 3.56 -8.96 0.17
CA MET A 31 4.69 -9.88 0.00
C MET A 31 5.86 -9.24 -0.77
N ALA A 32 5.55 -8.51 -1.85
CA ALA A 32 6.58 -7.80 -2.63
C ALA A 32 7.24 -6.69 -1.81
N THR A 33 6.46 -5.94 -1.02
CA THR A 33 6.98 -4.88 -0.14
C THR A 33 7.91 -5.45 0.92
N ASP A 34 7.55 -6.59 1.51
CA ASP A 34 8.35 -7.27 2.53
C ASP A 34 9.67 -7.81 1.95
N ASP A 35 9.65 -8.41 0.75
CA ASP A 35 10.86 -8.88 0.06
C ASP A 35 11.82 -7.72 -0.26
N ILE A 36 11.29 -6.62 -0.81
CA ILE A 36 12.09 -5.42 -1.11
C ILE A 36 12.70 -4.85 0.18
N ASN A 37 11.92 -4.78 1.26
CA ASN A 37 12.39 -4.29 2.55
C ASN A 37 13.42 -5.21 3.20
N HIS A 38 13.32 -6.52 3.01
CA HIS A 38 14.36 -7.45 3.46
C HIS A 38 15.69 -7.20 2.74
N ARG A 39 15.62 -6.81 1.47
CA ARG A 39 16.76 -6.54 0.58
C ARG A 39 17.11 -5.06 0.45
N TYR A 40 16.64 -4.21 1.37
CA TYR A 40 16.78 -2.75 1.27
C TYR A 40 18.24 -2.26 1.24
N GLN A 41 19.18 -3.02 1.79
CA GLN A 41 20.61 -2.74 1.69
C GLN A 41 21.11 -2.87 0.24
N GLU A 42 20.62 -3.86 -0.51
CA GLU A 42 21.00 -4.10 -1.90
C GLU A 42 20.24 -3.18 -2.87
N ILE A 43 18.93 -3.01 -2.63
CA ILE A 43 18.03 -2.28 -3.56
C ILE A 43 18.14 -0.76 -3.35
N PHE A 44 18.23 -0.31 -2.11
CA PHE A 44 18.21 1.12 -1.76
C PHE A 44 19.50 1.60 -1.08
N ASN A 45 20.58 0.82 -1.11
CA ASN A 45 21.84 1.13 -0.42
C ASN A 45 21.61 1.47 1.08
N GLY A 46 20.63 0.81 1.71
CA GLY A 46 20.26 1.01 3.10
C GLY A 46 19.55 2.33 3.41
N ARG A 47 19.21 3.14 2.39
CA ARG A 47 18.65 4.49 2.58
C ARG A 47 17.15 4.50 2.80
N TYR A 48 16.43 3.58 2.19
CA TYR A 48 14.97 3.59 2.17
C TYR A 48 14.37 2.25 2.56
N ILE A 49 13.21 2.30 3.21
CA ILE A 49 12.28 1.18 3.34
C ILE A 49 10.90 1.64 2.86
N LEU A 50 10.14 0.73 2.28
CA LEU A 50 8.81 0.97 1.77
C LEU A 50 7.76 0.71 2.87
N ASN A 51 6.71 1.52 2.89
CA ASN A 51 5.51 1.29 3.70
C ASN A 51 4.29 1.37 2.79
N LEU A 52 3.54 0.27 2.67
CA LEU A 52 2.33 0.19 1.87
C LEU A 52 1.13 0.67 2.70
N LEU A 53 0.52 1.77 2.28
CA LEU A 53 -0.71 2.31 2.86
C LEU A 53 -1.88 1.92 1.97
N SER A 54 -2.67 0.93 2.38
CA SER A 54 -3.81 0.45 1.60
C SER A 54 -5.16 0.95 2.15
N ASN A 55 -6.09 1.27 1.25
CA ASN A 55 -7.46 1.64 1.60
C ASN A 55 -8.48 0.85 0.77
N ASN A 56 -9.62 0.56 1.39
CA ASN A 56 -10.72 -0.16 0.74
C ASN A 56 -11.58 0.83 -0.06
N THR A 57 -11.73 0.61 -1.36
CA THR A 57 -12.64 1.39 -2.19
C THR A 57 -14.07 0.86 -2.18
N ARG A 58 -14.28 -0.39 -1.75
CA ARG A 58 -15.59 -1.06 -1.80
C ARG A 58 -16.21 -1.12 -3.20
N CYS A 59 -15.38 -0.96 -4.24
CA CYS A 59 -15.82 -0.73 -5.62
C CYS A 59 -16.82 0.43 -5.79
N ASP A 60 -16.83 1.38 -4.86
CA ASP A 60 -17.74 2.52 -4.83
C ASP A 60 -16.93 3.81 -5.01
N PRO A 61 -17.29 4.68 -5.97
CA PRO A 61 -16.54 5.89 -6.26
C PRO A 61 -16.56 6.90 -5.11
N VAL A 62 -17.61 6.95 -4.29
CA VAL A 62 -17.68 7.85 -3.12
C VAL A 62 -16.64 7.44 -2.09
N TYR A 63 -16.56 6.14 -1.80
CA TYR A 63 -15.55 5.60 -0.88
C TYR A 63 -14.14 5.71 -1.45
N ALA A 64 -13.96 5.51 -2.76
CA ALA A 64 -12.66 5.65 -3.41
C ALA A 64 -12.12 7.10 -3.34
N VAL A 65 -12.96 8.09 -3.58
CA VAL A 65 -12.59 9.51 -3.52
C VAL A 65 -12.24 9.93 -2.09
N ASP A 66 -13.04 9.51 -1.09
CA ASP A 66 -12.73 9.77 0.32
C ASP A 66 -11.39 9.13 0.72
N ALA A 67 -11.18 7.85 0.40
CA ALA A 67 -9.94 7.14 0.67
C ALA A 67 -8.72 7.79 0.01
N PHE A 68 -8.85 8.25 -1.24
CA PHE A 68 -7.79 8.95 -1.97
C PHE A 68 -7.40 10.26 -1.28
N PHE A 69 -8.36 11.11 -0.96
CA PHE A 69 -8.09 12.38 -0.30
C PHE A 69 -7.58 12.20 1.12
N HIS A 70 -8.09 11.19 1.84
CA HIS A 70 -7.57 10.80 3.14
C HIS A 70 -6.08 10.44 3.06
N ALA A 71 -5.68 9.64 2.07
CA ALA A 71 -4.30 9.21 1.89
C ALA A 71 -3.33 10.36 1.53
N ILE A 72 -3.81 11.40 0.84
CA ILE A 72 -2.99 12.56 0.47
C ILE A 72 -2.89 13.57 1.60
N PHE A 73 -4.01 13.87 2.26
CA PHE A 73 -4.10 15.00 3.20
C PHE A 73 -3.89 14.61 4.66
N ARG A 74 -4.05 13.34 5.03
CA ARG A 74 -3.62 12.88 6.35
C ARG A 74 -2.18 12.39 6.24
N ARG A 75 -1.26 13.14 6.85
CA ARG A 75 0.10 12.63 7.08
C ARG A 75 0.00 11.38 7.96
N PRO A 76 0.67 10.27 7.61
CA PRO A 76 0.80 9.11 8.50
C PRO A 76 1.56 9.47 9.78
#